data_AF-X1MT99-F1
#
_entry.id   AF-X1MT99-F1
#
_cell.length_a   1.000
_cell.length_b   1.000
_cell.length_c   1.000
_cell.angle_alpha   90.00
_cell.angle_beta   90.00
_cell.angle_gamma   90.00
#
_symmetry.space_group_name_H-M   'P 1'
#
loop_
_entity.id
_entity.type
_entity.pdbx_description
1 polymer ?
#
loop_
_entity_poly.entity_id
_entity_poly.type
_entity_poly.pdbx_seq_one_letter_code
_entity_poly.pdbx_strand_id
1 'polypeptide(L)'
;MESQGFAAEGKKLLKMPKIPTLTEENFQRYKSQLWQRMEFVALGLRRCGLQAVPLTTPELIELFWSLHHPKEAEVGYYPELPGELVI
;
A
#
# COMPACT_ATOMS: atom_id res chain seq x y z
N MET A 1 61.46 -11.02 21.69
CA MET A 1 60.90 -9.69 21.42
C MET A 1 59.74 -9.92 20.46
N GLU A 2 58.60 -10.33 21.03
CA GLU A 2 57.47 -10.88 20.28
C GLU A 2 56.66 -9.75 19.65
N SER A 3 56.52 -9.82 18.34
CA SER A 3 55.69 -8.95 17.51
C SER A 3 54.21 -9.21 17.82
N GLN A 4 53.57 -8.30 18.56
CA GLN A 4 52.12 -8.31 18.74
C GLN A 4 51.44 -7.75 17.49
N GLY A 5 50.81 -8.65 16.73
CA GLY A 5 49.97 -8.32 15.59
C GLY A 5 48.66 -7.66 16.03
N PHE A 6 48.38 -6.51 15.43
CA PHE A 6 47.12 -5.76 15.55
C PHE A 6 46.02 -6.48 14.74
N ALA A 7 45.24 -7.35 15.39
CA ALA A 7 44.18 -8.10 14.72
C ALA A 7 42.89 -8.14 15.57
N ALA A 8 42.20 -7.01 15.75
CA ALA A 8 40.94 -7.01 16.47
C ALA A 8 39.88 -5.95 16.08
N GLU A 9 40.00 -5.23 14.95
CA GLU A 9 39.02 -4.18 14.59
C GLU A 9 38.30 -4.33 13.24
N GLY A 10 38.34 -5.52 12.61
CA GLY A 10 37.69 -5.72 11.31
C GLY A 10 36.18 -6.00 11.31
N LYS A 11 35.53 -6.20 12.47
CA LYS A 11 34.17 -6.80 12.53
C LYS A 11 33.01 -5.83 12.78
N LYS A 12 33.25 -4.52 12.94
CA LYS A 12 32.18 -3.53 13.24
C LYS A 12 31.55 -2.86 12.01
N LEU A 13 32.03 -3.13 10.80
CA LEU A 13 31.73 -2.28 9.63
C LEU A 13 30.58 -2.74 8.72
N LEU A 14 29.90 -3.87 8.99
CA LEU A 14 28.71 -4.27 8.23
C LEU A 14 27.58 -4.73 9.16
N LYS A 15 26.95 -3.77 9.87
CA LYS A 15 25.65 -4.02 10.50
C LYS A 15 24.58 -3.71 9.45
N MET A 16 24.25 -4.71 8.64
CA MET A 16 23.21 -4.59 7.62
C MET A 16 21.88 -4.21 8.31
N PRO A 17 21.17 -3.17 7.84
CA PRO A 17 19.93 -2.75 8.47
C PRO A 17 18.94 -3.90 8.42
N LYS A 18 18.51 -4.36 9.59
CA LYS A 18 17.53 -5.43 9.70
C LYS A 18 16.19 -4.88 9.24
N ILE A 19 15.72 -5.32 8.08
CA ILE A 19 14.40 -4.94 7.57
C ILE A 19 13.38 -5.45 8.61
N PRO A 20 12.57 -4.56 9.21
CA PRO A 20 11.58 -5.00 10.20
C PRO A 20 10.60 -5.95 9.51
N THR A 21 10.45 -7.14 10.07
CA THR A 21 9.48 -8.13 9.61
C THR A 21 8.07 -7.63 9.93
N LEU A 22 7.20 -7.54 8.92
CA LEU A 22 5.80 -7.16 9.11
C LEU A 22 5.10 -8.29 9.87
N THR A 23 4.89 -8.08 11.17
CA THR A 23 4.10 -9.01 12.00
C THR A 23 2.61 -8.74 11.79
N GLU A 24 1.77 -9.75 12.09
CA GLU A 24 0.32 -9.61 11.97
C GLU A 24 -0.23 -8.48 12.84
N GLU A 25 0.29 -8.32 14.07
CA GLU A 25 -0.14 -7.22 14.96
C GLU A 25 0.17 -5.85 14.36
N ASN A 26 1.36 -5.72 13.75
CA ASN A 26 1.76 -4.49 13.08
C ASN A 26 0.89 -4.23 11.84
N PHE A 27 0.60 -5.27 11.05
CA PHE A 27 -0.28 -5.16 9.89
C PHE A 27 -1.68 -4.67 10.28
N GLN A 28 -2.33 -5.30 11.27
CA GLN A 28 -3.66 -4.89 11.73
C GLN A 28 -3.67 -3.46 12.30
N ARG A 29 -2.61 -3.10 13.03
CA ARG A 29 -2.43 -1.73 13.52
C ARG A 29 -2.34 -0.73 12.37
N TYR A 30 -1.49 -0.98 11.37
CA TYR A 30 -1.31 -0.09 10.24
C TYR A 30 -2.56 0.01 9.37
N LYS A 31 -3.25 -1.11 9.15
CA LYS A 31 -4.55 -1.14 8.47
C LYS A 31 -5.56 -0.23 9.16
N SER A 32 -5.69 -0.34 10.48
CA SER A 32 -6.61 0.49 11.27
C SER A 32 -6.27 1.98 11.19
N GLN A 33 -4.98 2.31 11.26
CA GLN A 33 -4.52 3.71 11.12
C GLN A 33 -4.81 4.26 9.72
N LEU A 34 -4.63 3.45 8.68
CA LEU A 34 -4.93 3.86 7.31
C LEU A 34 -6.42 4.17 7.13
N TRP A 35 -7.29 3.31 7.65
CA TRP A 35 -8.73 3.52 7.64
C TRP A 35 -9.13 4.82 8.36
N GLN A 36 -8.61 5.05 9.56
CA GLN A 36 -8.88 6.29 10.31
C GLN A 36 -8.47 7.55 9.54
N ARG A 37 -7.34 7.50 8.82
CA ARG A 37 -6.88 8.63 8.00
C ARG A 37 -7.77 8.85 6.77
N MET A 38 -8.27 7.77 6.15
CA MET A 38 -9.22 7.88 5.05
C MET A 38 -10.52 8.55 5.51
N GLU A 39 -11.09 8.11 6.63
CA GLU A 39 -12.29 8.70 7.23
C GLU A 39 -12.12 10.19 7.54
N PHE A 40 -10.95 10.56 8.08
CA PHE A 40 -10.64 11.96 8.36
C PHE A 40 -10.64 12.81 7.08
N VAL A 41 -10.08 12.31 5.99
CA VAL A 41 -10.08 13.00 4.69
C VAL A 41 -11.50 13.09 4.13
N ALA A 42 -12.28 12.02 4.16
CA ALA A 42 -13.67 12.01 3.71
C ALA A 42 -14.53 13.02 4.49
N LEU A 43 -14.34 13.13 5.80
CA LEU A 43 -15.00 14.13 6.63
C LEU A 43 -14.58 15.57 6.25
N GLY A 44 -13.30 15.78 5.92
CA GLY A 44 -12.81 17.05 5.39
C GLY A 44 -13.48 17.44 4.07
N LEU A 45 -13.58 16.50 3.13
CA LEU A 45 -14.28 16.71 1.86
C LEU A 45 -15.76 17.04 2.05
N ARG A 46 -16.42 16.36 3.00
CA ARG A 46 -17.82 16.65 3.35
C ARG A 46 -18.03 18.07 3.85
N ARG A 47 -17.08 18.63 4.60
CA ARG A 47 -17.13 20.04 5.03
C ARG A 47 -17.00 21.03 3.87
N CYS A 48 -16.38 20.61 2.77
CA CYS A 48 -16.34 21.36 1.51
C CYS A 48 -17.58 21.15 0.64
N GLY A 49 -18.60 20.43 1.12
CA GLY A 49 -19.82 20.10 0.37
C GLY A 49 -19.65 18.93 -0.61
N LEU A 50 -18.55 18.18 -0.55
CA LEU A 50 -18.28 17.04 -1.43
C LEU A 50 -18.57 15.73 -0.70
N GLN A 51 -19.22 14.79 -1.38
CA GLN A 51 -19.41 13.44 -0.87
C GLN A 51 -18.26 12.53 -1.35
N ALA A 52 -17.70 11.74 -0.44
CA ALA A 52 -16.70 10.73 -0.74
C ALA A 52 -17.21 9.37 -0.26
N VAL A 53 -17.07 8.34 -1.10
CA VAL A 53 -17.47 6.96 -0.80
C VAL A 53 -16.30 6.06 -1.23
N PRO A 54 -15.89 5.07 -0.41
CA PRO A 54 -14.87 4.11 -0.82
C PRO A 54 -15.38 3.26 -1.98
N LEU A 55 -14.51 3.05 -2.97
CA LEU A 55 -14.81 2.17 -4.09
C LEU A 55 -14.74 0.70 -3.67
N THR A 56 -15.68 -0.08 -4.16
CA THR A 56 -15.74 -1.53 -4.05
C THR A 56 -14.71 -2.20 -4.97
N THR A 57 -14.47 -3.50 -4.79
CA THR A 57 -13.53 -4.27 -5.62
C THR A 57 -13.85 -4.16 -7.13
N PRO A 58 -15.11 -4.31 -7.58
CA PRO A 58 -15.45 -4.13 -9.00
C PRO A 58 -15.16 -2.71 -9.51
N GLU A 59 -15.57 -1.69 -8.76
CA GLU A 59 -15.37 -0.28 -9.15
C GLU A 59 -13.87 0.07 -9.24
N LEU A 60 -13.04 -0.49 -8.35
CA LEU A 60 -11.59 -0.35 -8.42
C LEU A 60 -11.03 -1.03 -9.68
N ILE A 61 -11.49 -2.24 -10.00
CA ILE A 61 -11.04 -2.93 -11.22
C ILE A 61 -11.41 -2.13 -12.46
N GLU A 62 -12.64 -1.62 -12.54
CA GLU A 62 -13.09 -0.77 -13.65
C GLU A 62 -12.28 0.53 -13.76
N LEU A 63 -11.98 1.17 -12.62
CA LEU A 63 -11.12 2.35 -12.57
C LEU A 63 -9.71 2.04 -13.09
N PHE A 64 -9.09 0.95 -12.65
CA PHE A 64 -7.76 0.58 -13.12
C PHE A 64 -7.78 0.13 -14.59
N TRP A 65 -8.81 -0.58 -15.02
CA TRP A 65 -8.98 -0.98 -16.41
C TRP A 65 -9.07 0.24 -17.32
N SER A 66 -9.94 1.20 -16.99
CA SER A 66 -10.15 2.42 -17.77
C SER A 66 -8.89 3.30 -17.83
N LEU A 67 -8.11 3.36 -16.74
CA LEU A 67 -6.85 4.10 -16.72
C LEU A 67 -5.82 3.54 -17.71
N HIS A 68 -5.83 2.23 -17.95
CA HIS A 68 -4.91 1.55 -18.88
C HIS A 68 -5.49 1.37 -20.29
N HIS A 69 -6.81 1.43 -20.46
CA HIS A 69 -7.53 1.24 -21.72
C HIS A 69 -8.48 2.42 -22.00
N PRO A 70 -7.95 3.64 -22.19
CA PRO A 70 -8.79 4.84 -22.31
C PRO A 70 -9.70 4.81 -23.55
N LYS A 71 -9.24 4.22 -24.67
CA LYS A 71 -10.03 4.16 -25.92
C LYS A 71 -11.24 3.25 -25.77
N GLU A 72 -11.07 2.12 -25.09
CA GLU A 72 -12.13 1.16 -24.81
C GLU A 72 -13.09 1.70 -23.74
N ALA A 73 -12.55 2.40 -22.73
CA ALA A 73 -13.37 3.05 -21.71
C ALA A 73 -14.23 4.20 -22.26
N GLU A 74 -13.73 4.97 -23.24
CA GLU A 74 -14.48 6.04 -23.92
C GLU A 74 -15.74 5.52 -24.61
N VAL A 75 -15.75 4.26 -25.07
CA VAL A 75 -16.91 3.61 -25.68
C VAL A 75 -17.74 2.79 -24.68
N GLY A 76 -17.39 2.84 -23.40
CA GLY A 76 -18.09 2.13 -22.31
C GLY A 76 -17.85 0.61 -22.28
N TYR A 77 -16.76 0.14 -22.89
CA TYR A 77 -16.42 -1.28 -22.88
C TYR A 77 -15.67 -1.67 -21.60
N TYR A 78 -16.21 -2.66 -20.89
CA TYR A 78 -15.56 -3.30 -19.75
C TYR A 78 -15.62 -4.82 -19.92
N PRO A 79 -14.52 -5.54 -19.62
CA PRO A 79 -14.52 -6.99 -19.66
C PRO A 79 -15.43 -7.56 -18.58
N GLU A 80 -16.00 -8.74 -18.82
CA GLU A 80 -16.75 -9.44 -17.79
C GLU A 80 -15.82 -9.83 -16.63
N LEU A 81 -16.18 -9.42 -15.42
CA LEU A 81 -15.42 -9.75 -14.23
C LEU A 81 -15.69 -11.20 -13.83
N PRO A 82 -14.65 -11.99 -13.51
CA PRO A 82 -14.82 -13.30 -12.88
C PRO A 82 -15.69 -13.16 -11.62
N GLY A 83 -16.65 -14.05 -11.42
CA GLY A 83 -17.58 -14.00 -10.27
C GLY A 83 -16.88 -14.03 -8.90
N GLU A 84 -15.64 -14.53 -8.84
CA GLU A 84 -14.76 -14.53 -7.67
C GLU A 84 -14.32 -13.13 -7.22
N LEU A 85 -14.45 -12.11 -8.08
CA LEU A 85 -14.06 -10.73 -7.80
C LEU A 85 -15.24 -9.82 -7.43
N VAL A 86 -16.47 -10.34 -7.46
CA VAL A 86 -17.73 -9.61 -7.21
C VAL A 86 -18.21 -9.77 -5.74
N ILE A 87 -17.28 -10.10 -4.83
CA ILE A 87 -17.56 -10.41 -3.42
C ILE A 87 -17.55 -9.14 -2.57
#